data_AF-A0A2T0VYD1-F1
#
_entry.id   AF-A0A2T0VYD1-F1
#
_cell.length_a   1.000
_cell.length_b   1.000
_cell.length_c   1.000
_cell.angle_alpha   90.00
_cell.angle_beta   90.00
_cell.angle_gamma   90.00
#
_symmetry.space_group_name_H-M   'P 1'
#
loop_
_entity.id
_entity.type
_entity.pdbx_description
1 polymer ?
#
loop_
_entity_poly.entity_id
_entity_poly.type
_entity_poly.pdbx_seq_one_letter_code
_entity_poly.pdbx_strand_id
1 'polypeptide(L)'
;MGSFVSDSLFVPAVTLALLAFGVPRLMSKLLPEGVRPLLLNAFVSTVLLFVISATFFAVLYIWQGVPFAEMMVPGWSANIAFFGRLGLIAAIIWTPIMLLSLAGLPKKWVSETW
;
A
#
# COMPACT_ATOMS: atom_id res chain seq x y z
N MET A 1 -23.48 15.96 -3.98
CA MET A 1 -22.34 15.10 -4.41
C MET A 1 -20.97 15.77 -4.25
N GLY A 2 -20.85 16.94 -3.58
CA GLY A 2 -19.57 17.64 -3.39
C GLY A 2 -18.89 17.41 -2.03
N SER A 3 -19.59 16.86 -1.03
CA SER A 3 -19.08 16.76 0.34
C SER A 3 -18.08 15.60 0.56
N PHE A 4 -18.21 14.50 -0.17
CA PHE A 4 -17.32 13.33 -0.03
C PHE A 4 -15.93 13.55 -0.64
N VAL A 5 -15.80 14.47 -1.60
CA VAL A 5 -14.52 14.81 -2.23
C VAL A 5 -13.78 15.89 -1.42
N SER A 6 -14.52 16.75 -0.72
CA SER A 6 -13.95 17.76 0.18
C SER A 6 -13.42 17.20 1.50
N ASP A 7 -13.82 15.98 1.90
CA ASP A 7 -13.18 15.27 3.01
C ASP A 7 -11.81 14.74 2.56
N SER A 8 -10.75 15.42 3.00
CA SER A 8 -9.35 15.18 2.65
C SER A 8 -8.86 13.75 2.87
N LEU A 9 -9.60 12.94 3.64
CA LEU A 9 -9.28 11.56 3.98
C LEU A 9 -9.94 10.49 3.08
N PHE A 10 -11.03 10.82 2.37
CA PHE A 10 -11.77 9.82 1.61
C PHE A 10 -10.98 9.31 0.41
N VAL A 11 -10.44 10.22 -0.40
CA VAL A 11 -9.65 9.88 -1.60
C VAL A 11 -8.40 9.06 -1.23
N PRO A 12 -7.60 9.45 -0.21
CA PRO A 12 -6.50 8.61 0.27
C PRO A 12 -6.93 7.20 0.69
N ALA A 13 -7.99 7.09 1.49
CA ALA A 13 -8.43 5.80 2.02
C ALA A 13 -8.90 4.85 0.90
N VAL A 14 -9.70 5.34 -0.05
CA VAL A 14 -10.18 4.55 -1.19
C VAL A 14 -9.02 4.13 -2.09
N THR A 15 -8.09 5.03 -2.36
CA THR A 15 -6.91 4.73 -3.19
C THR A 15 -6.07 3.62 -2.57
N LEU A 16 -5.78 3.73 -1.27
CA LEU A 16 -5.05 2.70 -0.52
C LEU A 16 -5.80 1.37 -0.48
N ALA A 17 -7.12 1.39 -0.31
CA ALA A 17 -7.95 0.18 -0.34
C ALA A 17 -7.87 -0.55 -1.69
N LEU A 18 -7.95 0.18 -2.81
CA LEU A 18 -7.82 -0.41 -4.15
C LEU A 18 -6.43 -0.99 -4.38
N LEU A 19 -5.38 -0.29 -3.96
CA LEU A 19 -4.00 -0.77 -4.04
C LEU A 19 -3.81 -2.02 -3.19
N ALA A 20 -4.29 -2.02 -1.94
CA ALA A 20 -4.22 -3.15 -1.02
C ALA A 20 -4.86 -4.42 -1.58
N PHE A 21 -5.96 -4.24 -2.32
CA PHE A 21 -6.63 -5.33 -3.00
C PHE A 21 -5.88 -5.81 -4.24
N GLY A 22 -5.40 -4.86 -5.06
CA GLY A 22 -4.79 -5.12 -6.36
C GLY A 22 -3.36 -5.68 -6.30
N VAL A 23 -2.50 -5.09 -5.47
CA VAL A 23 -1.07 -5.44 -5.34
C VAL A 23 -0.84 -6.96 -5.13
N PRO A 24 -1.44 -7.62 -4.13
CA PRO A 24 -1.23 -9.05 -3.90
C PRO A 24 -1.70 -9.94 -5.06
N ARG A 25 -2.74 -9.51 -5.80
CA ARG A 25 -3.26 -10.23 -6.97
C ARG A 25 -2.40 -10.03 -8.22
N LEU A 26 -1.75 -8.88 -8.34
CA LEU A 26 -0.78 -8.64 -9.41
C LEU A 26 0.48 -9.46 -9.15
N MET A 27 0.98 -9.47 -7.92
CA MET A 27 2.12 -10.29 -7.52
C MET A 27 1.85 -11.79 -7.64
N SER A 28 0.62 -12.26 -7.36
CA SER A 28 0.28 -13.67 -7.52
C SER A 28 0.31 -14.17 -8.97
N LYS A 29 0.31 -13.29 -9.97
CA LYS A 29 0.47 -13.68 -11.39
C LYS A 29 1.92 -14.01 -11.75
N LEU A 30 2.87 -13.52 -10.94
CA LEU A 30 4.31 -13.69 -11.17
C LEU A 30 4.89 -14.86 -10.35
N LEU A 31 4.18 -15.27 -9.29
CA LEU A 31 4.65 -16.27 -8.34
C LEU A 31 4.01 -17.65 -8.63
N PRO A 32 4.76 -18.75 -8.45
CA PRO A 32 4.22 -20.10 -8.60
C PRO A 32 3.18 -20.41 -7.51
N GLU A 33 2.40 -21.48 -7.70
CA GLU A 33 1.42 -21.93 -6.72
C GLU A 33 2.12 -22.58 -5.50
N GLY A 34 1.60 -22.33 -4.29
CA GLY A 34 2.09 -22.97 -3.07
C GLY A 34 2.15 -22.04 -1.85
N VAL A 35 2.26 -22.64 -0.66
CA VAL A 35 2.27 -21.93 0.62
C VAL A 35 3.49 -21.00 0.76
N ARG A 36 4.68 -21.45 0.34
CA ARG A 36 5.90 -20.63 0.39
C ARG A 36 5.79 -19.38 -0.51
N PRO A 37 5.39 -19.50 -1.78
CA PRO A 37 5.05 -18.35 -2.62
C PRO A 37 3.96 -17.44 -2.03
N LEU A 38 2.96 -17.99 -1.31
CA LEU A 38 1.95 -17.17 -0.62
C LEU A 38 2.57 -16.24 0.42
N LEU A 39 3.43 -16.81 1.26
CA LEU A 39 4.11 -16.06 2.32
C LEU A 39 5.06 -15.01 1.73
N LEU A 40 5.76 -15.36 0.63
CA LEU A 40 6.58 -14.41 -0.11
C LEU A 40 5.71 -13.29 -0.69
N ASN A 41 4.56 -13.60 -1.29
CA ASN A 41 3.62 -12.62 -1.80
C ASN A 41 3.14 -11.68 -0.68
N ALA A 42 2.79 -12.23 0.48
CA ALA A 42 2.37 -11.44 1.64
C ALA A 42 3.46 -10.45 2.07
N PHE A 43 4.70 -10.92 2.17
CA PHE A 43 5.84 -10.08 2.52
C PHE A 43 6.13 -9.00 1.48
N VAL A 44 6.23 -9.37 0.20
CA VAL A 44 6.49 -8.43 -0.90
C VAL A 44 5.37 -7.40 -1.03
N SER A 45 4.11 -7.84 -0.95
CA SER A 45 2.95 -6.94 -0.96
C SER A 45 2.95 -5.97 0.21
N THR A 46 3.37 -6.42 1.40
CA THR A 46 3.50 -5.55 2.59
C THR A 46 4.56 -4.48 2.36
N VAL A 47 5.74 -4.84 1.87
CA VAL A 47 6.82 -3.89 1.57
C VAL A 47 6.38 -2.90 0.48
N LEU A 48 5.75 -3.39 -0.59
CA LEU A 48 5.25 -2.54 -1.67
C LEU A 48 4.17 -1.58 -1.18
N LEU A 49 3.18 -2.04 -0.42
CA LEU A 49 2.12 -1.18 0.10
C LEU A 49 2.66 -0.15 1.09
N PHE A 50 3.65 -0.51 1.91
CA PHE A 50 4.34 0.43 2.77
C PHE A 50 5.03 1.54 1.96
N VAL A 51 5.84 1.18 0.96
CA VAL A 51 6.55 2.13 0.11
C VAL A 51 5.57 3.00 -0.68
N ILE A 52 4.57 2.39 -1.33
CA ILE A 52 3.55 3.10 -2.10
C ILE A 52 2.78 4.06 -1.19
N SER A 53 2.39 3.65 0.03
CA SER A 53 1.69 4.52 0.97
C SER A 53 2.56 5.71 1.37
N ALA A 54 3.82 5.48 1.73
CA ALA A 54 4.75 6.55 2.11
C ALA A 54 4.95 7.55 0.96
N THR A 55 5.20 7.06 -0.25
CA THR A 55 5.34 7.91 -1.45
C THR A 55 4.03 8.64 -1.77
N PHE A 56 2.89 7.97 -1.65
CA PHE A 56 1.58 8.58 -1.91
C PHE A 56 1.30 9.75 -0.97
N PHE A 57 1.60 9.63 0.33
CA PHE A 57 1.46 10.76 1.26
C PHE A 57 2.44 11.89 0.97
N ALA A 58 3.67 11.59 0.56
CA ALA A 58 4.62 12.62 0.14
C ALA A 58 4.10 13.41 -1.08
N VAL A 59 3.57 12.71 -2.09
CA VAL A 59 2.96 13.34 -3.27
C VAL A 59 1.72 14.15 -2.90
N LEU A 60 0.87 13.64 -2.01
CA LEU A 60 -0.30 14.37 -1.52
C LEU A 60 0.07 15.67 -0.82
N TYR A 61 1.15 15.69 -0.03
CA TYR A 61 1.64 16.91 0.62
C TYR A 61 2.04 17.98 -0.40
N ILE A 62 2.74 17.59 -1.47
CA ILE A 62 3.11 18.51 -2.56
C ILE A 62 1.84 19.02 -3.26
N TRP A 63 0.86 18.14 -3.49
CA TRP A 63 -0.41 18.52 -4.12
C TRP A 63 -1.24 19.46 -3.22
N GLN A 64 -1.15 19.33 -1.91
CA GLN A 64 -1.78 20.24 -0.94
C GLN A 64 -1.10 21.63 -0.89
N GLY A 65 -0.03 21.85 -1.65
CA GLY A 65 0.63 23.14 -1.81
C GLY A 65 1.89 23.32 -0.98
N VAL A 66 2.38 22.28 -0.29
CA VAL A 66 3.66 22.35 0.42
C VAL A 66 4.80 22.38 -0.61
N PRO A 67 5.62 23.44 -0.67
CA PRO A 67 6.75 23.50 -1.59
C PRO A 67 7.74 22.39 -1.30
N PHE A 68 8.25 21.75 -2.36
CA PHE A 68 9.25 20.68 -2.22
C PHE A 68 10.50 21.14 -1.45
N ALA A 69 10.91 22.41 -1.64
CA ALA A 69 12.02 23.00 -0.90
C ALA A 69 11.79 23.03 0.61
N GLU A 70 10.57 23.37 1.06
CA GLU A 70 10.19 23.38 2.47
C GLU A 70 10.12 21.96 3.04
N MET A 71 9.59 21.01 2.26
CA MET A 71 9.59 19.60 2.63
C MET A 71 11.00 19.10 2.86
N MET A 72 12.01 19.59 2.14
CA MET A 72 13.40 19.14 2.25
C MET A 72 14.20 19.79 3.39
N VAL A 73 13.69 20.84 4.05
CA VAL A 73 14.38 21.53 5.16
C VAL A 73 14.78 20.59 6.31
N PRO A 74 13.92 19.63 6.76
CA PRO A 74 14.29 18.67 7.80
C PRO A 74 15.35 17.64 7.37
N GLY A 75 15.64 17.55 6.07
CA GLY A 75 16.56 16.58 5.49
C GLY A 75 15.93 15.23 5.10
N TRP A 76 16.64 14.45 4.30
CA TRP A 76 16.18 13.17 3.74
C TRP A 76 15.78 12.14 4.80
N SER A 77 16.60 11.98 5.85
CA SER A 77 16.35 11.00 6.91
C SER A 77 15.07 11.29 7.68
N ALA A 78 14.83 12.56 8.03
CA ALA A 78 13.63 12.99 8.73
C ALA A 78 12.37 12.78 7.87
N ASN A 79 12.44 13.08 6.57
CA ASN A 79 11.32 12.86 5.65
C ASN A 79 10.99 11.38 5.47
N ILE A 80 12.01 10.54 5.27
CA ILE A 80 11.82 9.09 5.17
C ILE A 80 11.18 8.54 6.45
N ALA A 81 11.64 8.97 7.62
CA ALA A 81 11.05 8.55 8.89
C ALA A 81 9.60 9.03 9.04
N PHE A 82 9.31 10.29 8.69
CA PHE A 82 7.97 10.88 8.77
C PHE A 82 6.96 10.18 7.84
N PHE A 83 7.27 10.10 6.55
CA PHE A 83 6.40 9.46 5.55
C PHE A 83 6.34 7.94 5.73
N GLY A 84 7.43 7.31 6.18
CA GLY A 84 7.43 5.92 6.60
C GLY A 84 6.45 5.69 7.75
N ARG A 85 6.49 6.52 8.80
CA ARG A 85 5.53 6.43 9.91
C ARG A 85 4.09 6.61 9.41
N LEU A 86 3.83 7.56 8.52
CA LEU A 86 2.51 7.73 7.90
C LEU A 86 2.07 6.49 7.12
N GLY A 87 2.96 5.91 6.32
CA GLY A 87 2.72 4.66 5.59
C GLY A 87 2.39 3.47 6.51
N LEU A 88 3.04 3.38 7.68
CA LEU A 88 2.73 2.37 8.70
C LEU A 88 1.39 2.62 9.39
N ILE A 89 1.04 3.87 9.71
CA ILE A 89 -0.28 4.17 10.30
C ILE A 89 -1.39 3.82 9.32
N ALA A 90 -1.18 4.10 8.04
CA ALA A 90 -2.10 3.74 6.97
C ALA A 90 -2.29 2.22 6.80
N ALA A 91 -1.42 1.39 7.41
CA ALA A 91 -1.58 -0.05 7.46
C ALA A 91 -2.89 -0.49 8.11
N ILE A 92 -3.47 0.33 8.98
CA ILE A 92 -4.80 0.06 9.54
C ILE A 92 -5.88 -0.07 8.45
N ILE A 93 -5.69 0.60 7.31
CA ILE A 93 -6.58 0.55 6.15
C ILE A 93 -6.16 -0.60 5.22
N TRP A 94 -4.92 -0.60 4.75
CA TRP A 94 -4.51 -1.52 3.68
C TRP A 94 -4.27 -2.96 4.17
N THR A 95 -3.85 -3.18 5.42
CA THR A 95 -3.53 -4.53 5.93
C THR A 95 -4.72 -5.49 5.90
N PRO A 96 -5.89 -5.19 6.50
CA PRO A 96 -7.02 -6.11 6.49
C PRO A 96 -7.48 -6.45 5.06
N ILE A 97 -7.46 -5.46 4.16
CA ILE A 97 -7.86 -5.63 2.76
C ILE A 97 -6.87 -6.52 2.01
N MET A 98 -5.57 -6.29 2.21
CA MET A 98 -4.49 -7.08 1.61
C MET A 98 -4.53 -8.53 2.09
N LEU A 99 -4.75 -8.75 3.39
CA LEU A 99 -4.92 -10.09 3.96
C LEU A 99 -6.15 -10.81 3.39
N LEU A 100 -7.30 -10.13 3.29
CA LEU A 100 -8.50 -10.70 2.66
C LEU A 100 -8.28 -11.01 1.17
N SER A 101 -7.52 -10.17 0.47
CA SER A 101 -7.16 -10.39 -0.93
C SER A 101 -6.28 -11.63 -1.08
N LEU A 102 -5.26 -11.79 -0.23
CA LEU A 102 -4.39 -12.97 -0.19
C LEU A 102 -5.15 -14.25 0.17
N ALA A 103 -6.03 -14.20 1.18
CA ALA A 103 -6.85 -15.33 1.59
C ALA A 103 -7.79 -15.82 0.47
N GLY A 104 -8.10 -14.97 -0.51
CA GLY A 104 -8.87 -15.32 -1.69
C GLY A 104 -8.09 -16.03 -2.81
N LEU A 105 -6.75 -16.01 -2.77
CA LEU A 105 -5.88 -16.58 -3.82
C LEU A 105 -5.87 -18.12 -3.91
N PRO A 106 -5.81 -18.90 -2.81
CA PRO A 106 -5.64 -20.36 -2.90
C PRO A 106 -6.84 -21.12 -3.47
N LYS A 107 -7.94 -20.44 -3.83
CA LYS A 107 -9.14 -21.06 -4.43
C LYS A 107 -8.88 -21.75 -5.77
N LYS A 108 -7.76 -21.45 -6.45
CA LYS A 108 -7.41 -22.02 -7.76
C LYS A 108 -6.23 -22.99 -7.72
N TRP A 109 -5.64 -23.23 -6.55
CA TRP A 109 -4.46 -24.09 -6.42
C TRP A 109 -4.89 -25.56 -6.41
N VAL A 110 -4.94 -26.17 -7.59
CA VAL A 110 -5.40 -27.55 -7.79
C VAL A 110 -4.23 -28.54 -7.74
N SER A 111 -3.00 -28.09 -7.98
CA SER A 111 -1.79 -28.93 -7.97
C SER A 111 -0.63 -28.23 -7.26
N GLU A 112 -0.11 -28.85 -6.19
CA GLU A 112 1.16 -28.43 -5.59
C GLU A 112 2.30 -28.72 -6.58
N THR A 113 2.86 -27.68 -7.19
CA THR A 113 4.15 -27.80 -7.88
C THR A 113 5.25 -27.62 -6.83
N TRP A 114 5.71 -28.76 -6.30
CA TRP A 114 6.85 -28.83 -5.38
C TRP A 114 8.17 -28.49 -6.08
#